data_AF-X0UQF9-F1
#
_entry.id   AF-X0UQF9-F1
#
_cell.length_a   1.000
_cell.length_b   1.000
_cell.length_c   1.000
_cell.angle_alpha   90.00
_cell.angle_beta   90.00
_cell.angle_gamma   90.00
#
_symmetry.space_group_name_H-M   'P 1'
#
loop_
_entity.id
_entity.type
_entity.pdbx_description
1 polymer ?
#
loop_
_entity_poly.entity_id
_entity_poly.type
_entity_poly.pdbx_seq_one_letter_code
_entity_poly.pdbx_strand_id
1 'polypeptide(L)'
;MLTIWFVSTLTILTGCKKKEQPEEARQVAPTEETKRVSASEKIELRILYASLPNTERSKDFVDFLSKHFERVETTDYNTFFHTGDQSADFDVTIIDHDGLSEAHGPDIRSYSHAAITVGVPGAYISDRLGLKTAYL
;
A
#
# COMPACT_ATOMS: atom_id res chain seq x y z
N MET A 1 34.91 -65.69 -12.48
CA MET A 1 34.79 -64.90 -11.23
C MET A 1 33.98 -63.66 -11.59
N LEU A 2 32.88 -63.24 -10.98
CA LEU A 2 32.32 -63.44 -9.64
C LEU A 2 30.85 -62.91 -9.67
N THR A 3 29.88 -63.77 -9.31
CA THR A 3 28.58 -63.57 -8.60
C THR A 3 27.86 -62.19 -8.59
N ILE A 4 26.58 -62.00 -9.00
CA ILE A 4 25.25 -62.46 -8.49
C ILE A 4 24.47 -61.35 -7.71
N TRP A 5 23.20 -61.12 -8.14
CA TRP A 5 21.97 -60.67 -7.42
C TRP A 5 21.81 -59.17 -7.06
N PHE A 6 20.64 -58.53 -7.02
CA PHE A 6 19.21 -58.82 -6.73
C PHE A 6 18.32 -57.96 -7.66
N VAL A 7 17.21 -58.35 -8.31
CA VAL A 7 15.88 -58.87 -7.91
C VAL A 7 15.04 -57.95 -6.98
N SER A 8 13.98 -57.36 -7.57
CA SER A 8 12.63 -57.02 -7.04
C SER A 8 12.52 -56.21 -5.72
N THR A 9 11.50 -55.38 -5.43
CA THR A 9 10.06 -55.46 -5.72
C THR A 9 9.38 -54.15 -5.29
N LEU A 10 8.29 -53.84 -5.99
CA LEU A 10 7.11 -53.02 -5.64
C LEU A 10 6.72 -52.97 -4.14
N THR A 11 6.21 -51.82 -3.67
CA THR A 11 5.10 -51.58 -2.68
C THR A 11 5.27 -50.18 -2.03
N ILE A 12 4.28 -49.35 -1.62
CA ILE A 12 2.83 -49.41 -1.40
C ILE A 12 2.28 -47.96 -1.42
N LEU A 13 1.02 -47.82 -1.86
CA LEU A 13 0.12 -46.68 -1.63
C LEU A 13 -0.17 -46.48 -0.13
N THR A 14 0.08 -45.27 0.38
CA THR A 14 -0.56 -44.71 1.59
C THR A 14 -0.77 -43.23 1.31
N GLY A 15 -1.96 -42.64 1.19
CA GLY A 15 -3.20 -42.92 1.91
C GLY A 15 -3.31 -41.98 3.11
N CYS A 16 -3.59 -40.69 2.90
CA CYS A 16 -3.94 -39.73 3.97
C CYS A 16 -5.18 -38.90 3.61
N LYS A 17 -6.33 -39.52 3.89
CA LYS A 17 -7.54 -39.00 4.53
C LYS A 17 -8.02 -37.58 4.18
N LYS A 18 -9.16 -37.55 3.47
CA LYS A 18 -10.26 -36.58 3.69
C LYS A 18 -10.54 -36.52 5.20
N LYS A 19 -10.27 -35.37 5.82
CA LYS A 19 -10.74 -35.08 7.18
C LYS A 19 -12.11 -34.44 7.08
N GLU A 20 -13.11 -35.14 7.58
CA GLU A 20 -14.39 -34.57 7.98
C GLU A 20 -14.18 -33.58 9.13
N GLN A 21 -15.09 -32.61 9.14
CA GLN A 21 -15.25 -31.48 10.02
C GLN A 21 -15.35 -31.87 11.50
N PRO A 22 -14.79 -31.07 12.43
CA PRO A 22 -15.33 -30.94 13.77
C PRO A 22 -16.26 -29.73 13.84
N GLU A 23 -17.50 -30.03 14.17
CA GLU A 23 -18.52 -29.12 14.66
C GLU A 23 -18.09 -28.47 16.00
N GLU A 24 -18.54 -27.22 16.20
CA GLU A 24 -18.51 -26.44 17.44
C GLU A 24 -17.19 -26.33 18.24
N ALA A 25 -16.42 -25.30 17.92
CA ALA A 25 -15.87 -24.46 19.00
C ALA A 25 -16.68 -23.16 19.01
N ARG A 26 -17.67 -23.06 19.90
CA ARG A 26 -18.27 -21.78 20.30
C ARG A 26 -17.16 -20.93 20.92
N GLN A 27 -16.48 -20.15 20.09
CA GLN A 27 -15.83 -18.95 20.58
C GLN A 27 -16.95 -17.98 20.94
N VAL A 28 -17.25 -17.91 22.23
CA VAL A 28 -17.86 -16.74 22.83
C VAL A 28 -16.85 -15.62 22.60
N ALA A 29 -16.95 -14.96 21.45
CA ALA A 29 -16.29 -13.68 21.24
C ALA A 29 -16.81 -12.76 22.36
N PRO A 30 -15.93 -12.06 23.09
CA PRO A 30 -16.36 -10.94 23.90
C PRO A 30 -17.20 -10.06 22.99
N THR A 31 -18.39 -9.70 23.48
CA THR A 31 -19.20 -8.63 22.91
C THR A 31 -18.36 -7.35 23.02
N GLU A 32 -17.39 -7.18 22.12
CA GLU A 32 -16.89 -5.87 21.77
C GLU A 32 -18.09 -5.20 21.14
N GLU A 33 -18.75 -4.39 21.97
CA GLU A 33 -19.59 -3.29 21.54
C GLU A 33 -18.84 -2.63 20.37
N THR A 34 -19.21 -3.03 19.16
CA THR A 34 -18.78 -2.33 17.96
C THR A 34 -19.48 -1.00 18.06
N LYS A 35 -18.85 -0.06 18.76
CA LYS A 35 -19.21 1.34 18.80
C LYS A 35 -19.33 1.72 17.34
N ARG A 36 -20.57 1.81 16.86
CA ARG A 36 -20.85 2.40 15.56
C ARG A 36 -20.23 3.78 15.66
N VAL A 37 -19.06 3.94 15.04
CA VAL A 37 -18.47 5.25 14.80
C VAL A 37 -19.58 6.00 14.09
N SER A 38 -20.17 6.95 14.80
CA SER A 38 -21.16 7.84 14.23
C SER A 38 -20.57 8.39 12.95
N ALA A 39 -21.35 8.39 11.87
CA ALA A 39 -20.96 9.12 10.68
C ALA A 39 -20.57 10.55 11.11
N SER A 40 -19.44 11.02 10.58
CA SER A 40 -19.06 12.44 10.52
C SER A 40 -18.10 13.00 11.58
N GLU A 41 -17.09 12.25 12.00
CA GLU A 41 -15.84 12.91 12.42
C GLU A 41 -14.77 12.65 11.34
N LYS A 42 -14.25 13.74 10.78
CA LYS A 42 -13.11 13.66 9.85
C LYS A 42 -11.88 13.22 10.64
N ILE A 43 -10.95 12.58 9.96
CA ILE A 43 -9.68 12.16 10.54
C ILE A 43 -8.79 13.40 10.70
N GLU A 44 -8.31 13.63 11.93
CA GLU A 44 -7.35 14.68 12.28
C GLU A 44 -5.94 14.34 11.73
N LEU A 45 -5.78 14.42 10.41
CA LEU A 45 -4.49 14.32 9.72
C LEU A 45 -4.32 15.48 8.75
N ARG A 46 -3.11 16.04 8.71
CA ARG A 46 -2.71 17.10 7.77
C ARG A 46 -2.05 16.44 6.57
N ILE A 47 -2.71 16.54 5.42
CA ILE A 47 -2.24 15.96 4.16
C ILE A 47 -1.75 17.06 3.24
N LEU A 48 -0.52 16.91 2.74
CA LEU A 48 -0.04 17.65 1.57
C LEU A 48 -0.14 16.75 0.34
N TYR A 49 -0.88 17.18 -0.67
CA TYR A 49 -1.05 16.47 -1.94
C TYR A 49 -0.31 17.20 -3.07
N ALA A 50 0.83 16.65 -3.49
CA ALA A 50 1.62 17.13 -4.61
C ALA A 50 1.17 16.43 -5.90
N SER A 51 0.54 17.18 -6.79
CA SER A 51 -0.05 16.66 -8.04
C SER A 51 0.10 17.64 -9.20
N LEU A 52 -0.30 17.23 -10.40
CA LEU A 52 -0.43 18.15 -11.53
C LEU A 52 -1.63 19.09 -11.32
N PRO A 53 -1.42 20.42 -11.30
CA PRO A 53 -2.49 21.37 -11.04
C PRO A 53 -3.54 21.36 -12.14
N ASN A 54 -4.79 21.66 -11.76
CA ASN A 54 -5.94 21.82 -12.67
C ASN A 54 -6.35 20.58 -13.48
N THR A 55 -5.84 19.40 -13.17
CA THR A 55 -6.28 18.13 -13.77
C THR A 55 -7.58 17.62 -13.14
N GLU A 56 -8.42 16.89 -13.88
CA GLU A 56 -9.65 16.28 -13.34
C GLU A 56 -9.31 15.27 -12.23
N ARG A 57 -8.31 14.41 -12.47
CA ARG A 57 -7.78 13.47 -11.47
C ARG A 57 -7.41 14.16 -10.16
N SER A 58 -6.70 15.30 -10.22
CA SER A 58 -6.34 16.04 -9.02
C SER A 58 -7.56 16.60 -8.29
N LYS A 59 -8.56 17.13 -9.01
CA LYS A 59 -9.79 17.65 -8.39
C LYS A 59 -10.56 16.53 -7.70
N ASP A 60 -10.78 15.42 -8.40
CA ASP A 60 -11.51 14.25 -7.88
C ASP A 60 -10.86 13.69 -6.62
N PHE A 61 -9.52 13.59 -6.61
CA PHE A 61 -8.82 13.03 -5.47
C PHE A 61 -8.76 14.00 -4.28
N VAL A 62 -8.61 15.31 -4.52
CA VAL A 62 -8.74 16.33 -3.47
C VAL A 62 -10.13 16.31 -2.85
N ASP A 63 -11.18 16.20 -3.68
CA ASP A 63 -12.56 16.08 -3.21
C ASP A 63 -12.79 14.82 -2.38
N PHE A 64 -12.17 13.71 -2.78
CA PHE A 64 -12.18 12.47 -2.00
C PHE A 64 -11.48 12.65 -0.65
N LEU A 65 -10.23 13.13 -0.63
CA LEU A 65 -9.47 13.33 0.61
C LEU A 65 -10.18 14.31 1.54
N SER A 66 -10.71 15.41 1.02
CA SER A 66 -11.37 16.45 1.79
C SER A 66 -12.67 15.99 2.47
N LYS A 67 -13.29 14.89 2.00
CA LYS A 67 -14.44 14.27 2.68
C LYS A 67 -14.03 13.54 3.96
N HIS A 68 -12.81 13.05 4.03
CA HIS A 68 -12.35 12.15 5.09
C HIS A 68 -11.34 12.78 6.05
N PHE A 69 -10.59 13.80 5.62
CA PHE A 69 -9.52 14.40 6.40
C PHE A 69 -9.80 15.88 6.69
N GLU A 70 -9.42 16.33 7.88
CA GLU A 70 -9.66 17.70 8.33
C GLU A 70 -8.88 18.74 7.50
N ARG A 71 -7.63 18.45 7.18
CA ARG A 71 -6.75 19.39 6.46
C ARG A 71 -6.10 18.71 5.26
N VAL A 72 -6.45 19.18 4.07
CA VAL A 72 -5.85 18.77 2.80
C VAL A 72 -5.38 20.04 2.09
N GLU A 73 -4.09 20.13 1.84
CA GLU A 73 -3.49 21.19 1.02
C GLU A 73 -2.89 20.59 -0.24
N THR A 74 -2.80 21.40 -1.28
CA THR A 74 -2.25 20.99 -2.57
C THR A 74 -1.01 21.78 -2.93
N THR A 75 -0.12 21.16 -3.68
CA THR A 75 1.05 21.82 -4.26
C THR A 75 1.31 21.27 -5.66
N ASP A 76 1.97 22.08 -6.50
CA ASP A 76 2.30 21.68 -7.87
C ASP A 76 3.51 20.73 -7.84
N TYR A 77 3.28 19.49 -8.26
CA TYR A 77 4.30 18.46 -8.42
C TYR A 77 5.57 18.97 -9.12
N ASN A 78 5.43 19.81 -10.14
CA ASN A 78 6.56 20.29 -10.96
C ASN A 78 7.50 21.25 -10.19
N THR A 79 6.99 21.91 -9.14
CA THR A 79 7.77 22.89 -8.35
C THR A 79 8.04 22.41 -6.93
N PHE A 80 7.35 21.36 -6.50
CA PHE A 80 7.40 20.81 -5.15
C PHE A 80 8.83 20.48 -4.70
N PHE A 81 9.66 19.89 -5.56
CA PHE A 81 11.03 19.50 -5.21
C PHE A 81 12.05 20.65 -5.26
N HIS A 82 11.66 21.83 -5.76
CA HIS A 82 12.58 22.95 -5.99
C HIS A 82 12.50 24.04 -4.92
N THR A 83 11.52 23.98 -4.03
CA THR A 83 11.09 25.12 -3.20
C THR A 83 11.34 24.91 -1.70
N GLY A 84 12.19 23.94 -1.33
CA GLY A 84 12.43 23.55 0.06
C GLY A 84 11.44 22.49 0.53
N ASP A 85 11.52 22.11 1.81
CA ASP A 85 10.61 21.10 2.38
C ASP A 85 9.24 21.72 2.71
N GLN A 86 8.38 21.84 1.69
CA GLN A 86 6.98 22.26 1.89
C GLN A 86 6.18 21.29 2.75
N SER A 87 6.71 20.09 3.01
CA SER A 87 6.00 19.02 3.68
C SER A 87 6.22 18.94 5.19
N ALA A 88 7.13 19.76 5.73
CA ALA A 88 7.52 19.72 7.15
C ALA A 88 6.34 19.91 8.14
N ASP A 89 5.31 20.66 7.74
CA ASP A 89 4.13 20.93 8.57
C ASP A 89 2.96 19.95 8.36
N PHE A 90 3.20 18.84 7.66
CA PHE A 90 2.19 17.84 7.32
C PHE A 90 2.54 16.47 7.89
N ASP A 91 1.50 15.70 8.22
CA ASP A 91 1.66 14.36 8.79
C ASP A 91 1.85 13.32 7.68
N VAL A 92 1.24 13.57 6.51
CA VAL A 92 1.33 12.72 5.32
C VAL A 92 1.56 13.58 4.09
N THR A 93 2.50 13.17 3.24
CA THR A 93 2.68 13.74 1.91
C THR A 93 2.35 12.71 0.85
N ILE A 94 1.47 13.07 -0.08
CA ILE A 94 1.10 12.23 -1.21
C ILE A 94 1.67 12.86 -2.48
N ILE A 95 2.49 12.11 -3.22
CA ILE A 95 3.14 12.53 -4.47
C ILE A 95 2.50 11.74 -5.60
N ASP A 96 1.69 12.40 -6.44
CA ASP A 96 0.95 11.78 -7.53
C ASP A 96 1.29 12.41 -8.89
N HIS A 97 1.73 11.58 -9.83
CA HIS A 97 1.98 11.99 -11.21
C HIS A 97 1.81 10.81 -12.17
N ASP A 98 1.13 11.02 -13.30
CA ASP A 98 0.79 9.98 -14.28
C ASP A 98 1.58 10.08 -15.60
N GLY A 99 2.41 11.12 -15.78
CA GLY A 99 3.05 11.45 -17.06
C GLY A 99 4.52 11.04 -17.26
N LEU A 100 4.96 11.21 -18.52
CA LEU A 100 6.26 10.87 -19.13
C LEU A 100 7.36 11.95 -18.98
N SER A 101 7.15 12.98 -18.15
CA SER A 101 8.22 13.95 -17.86
C SER A 101 9.38 13.24 -17.15
N GLU A 102 10.60 13.77 -17.27
CA GLU A 102 11.76 13.22 -16.57
C GLU A 102 11.48 13.21 -15.06
N ALA A 103 10.98 12.06 -14.60
CA ALA A 103 10.57 11.87 -13.22
C ALA A 103 11.86 11.71 -12.41
N HIS A 104 12.42 12.83 -11.97
CA HIS A 104 13.23 12.81 -10.77
C HIS A 104 12.29 12.51 -9.62
N GLY A 105 12.10 11.21 -9.34
CA GLY A 105 11.34 10.79 -8.18
C GLY A 105 11.99 11.34 -6.91
N PRO A 106 11.21 11.84 -5.93
CA PRO A 106 11.76 12.34 -4.69
C PRO A 106 12.64 11.31 -4.00
N ASP A 107 13.65 11.77 -3.27
CA ASP A 107 14.26 10.91 -2.27
C ASP A 107 13.31 10.79 -1.07
N ILE A 108 12.35 9.87 -1.14
CA ILE A 108 11.38 9.65 -0.06
C ILE A 108 12.03 9.31 1.29
N ARG A 109 13.31 8.93 1.32
CA ARG A 109 14.03 8.63 2.56
C ARG A 109 14.43 9.89 3.33
N SER A 110 14.34 11.07 2.71
CA SER A 110 14.61 12.34 3.38
C SER A 110 13.43 12.86 4.22
N TYR A 111 12.25 12.27 4.07
CA TYR A 111 11.04 12.69 4.78
C TYR A 111 11.06 12.13 6.21
N SER A 112 10.77 12.98 7.19
CA SER A 112 10.60 12.57 8.59
C SER A 112 9.22 11.98 8.90
N HIS A 113 8.28 12.12 7.96
CA HIS A 113 6.87 11.73 8.07
C HIS A 113 6.48 10.78 6.93
N ALA A 114 5.22 10.34 6.93
CA ALA A 114 4.76 9.37 5.95
C ALA A 114 4.71 9.99 4.53
N ALA A 115 5.37 9.34 3.57
CA ALA A 115 5.31 9.68 2.16
C ALA A 115 4.64 8.56 1.36
N ILE A 116 3.62 8.91 0.59
CA ILE A 116 2.89 8.01 -0.31
C ILE A 116 3.17 8.46 -1.73
N THR A 117 3.52 7.52 -2.61
CA THR A 117 3.78 7.80 -4.01
C THR A 117 2.79 7.05 -4.88
N VAL A 118 2.12 7.76 -5.80
CA VAL A 118 1.07 7.25 -6.67
C VAL A 118 1.47 7.48 -8.13
N GLY A 119 1.22 6.50 -8.99
CA GLY A 119 1.55 6.59 -10.42
C GLY A 119 3.05 6.40 -10.71
N VAL A 120 3.57 7.18 -11.66
CA VAL A 120 4.95 7.11 -12.16
C VAL A 120 6.00 7.29 -11.04
N PRO A 121 5.85 8.22 -10.07
CA PRO A 121 6.75 8.32 -8.92
C PRO A 121 6.86 7.01 -8.12
N GLY A 122 5.73 6.33 -7.90
CA GLY A 122 5.70 5.06 -7.17
C GLY A 122 6.38 3.93 -7.93
N ALA A 123 6.18 3.87 -9.25
CA ALA A 123 6.88 2.91 -10.11
C ALA A 123 8.40 3.15 -10.09
N TYR A 124 8.83 4.40 -10.23
CA TYR A 124 10.25 4.78 -10.21
C TYR A 124 10.93 4.46 -8.88
N ILE A 125 10.30 4.82 -7.75
CA ILE A 125 10.87 4.56 -6.42
C ILE A 125 10.93 3.06 -6.14
N SER A 126 9.89 2.31 -6.52
CA SER A 126 9.87 0.87 -6.33
C SER A 126 10.99 0.17 -7.11
N ASP A 127 11.21 0.55 -8.37
CA ASP A 127 12.31 0.05 -9.19
C ASP A 127 13.68 0.39 -8.57
N ARG A 128 13.90 1.66 -8.22
CA ARG A 128 15.16 2.14 -7.62
C ARG A 128 15.52 1.45 -6.31
N LEU A 129 14.51 1.10 -5.50
CA LEU A 129 14.69 0.45 -4.20
C LEU A 129 14.60 -1.08 -4.27
N GLY A 130 14.36 -1.66 -5.45
CA GLY A 130 14.17 -3.10 -5.62
C GLY A 130 12.95 -3.64 -4.88
N LEU A 131 11.92 -2.79 -4.70
CA LEU A 131 10.67 -3.17 -4.06
C LEU A 131 9.76 -3.87 -5.07
N LYS A 132 9.03 -4.89 -4.60
CA LYS A 132 7.97 -5.48 -5.41
C LYS A 132 6.85 -4.46 -5.55
N THR A 133 6.56 -4.04 -6.78
CA THR A 133 5.32 -3.32 -7.09
C THR A 133 4.16 -4.30 -6.95
N ALA A 134 3.32 -4.10 -5.94
CA ALA A 134 1.98 -4.68 -5.98
C ALA A 134 1.14 -3.78 -6.88
N TYR A 135 0.56 -4.33 -7.95
CA TYR A 135 -0.53 -3.66 -8.64
C TYR A 135 -1.73 -3.67 -7.69
N LEU A 136 -2.07 -2.50 -7.15
CA LEU A 136 -3.34 -2.25 -6.46
C LEU A 136 -4.40 -1.89 -7.50
#